data_AF-A0A9E2N013-F1
#
_entry.id   AF-A0A9E2N013-F1
#
_cell.length_a   1.000
_cell.length_b   1.000
_cell.length_c   1.000
_cell.angle_alpha   90.00
_cell.angle_beta   90.00
_cell.angle_gamma   90.00
#
_symmetry.space_group_name_H-M   'P 1'
#
loop_
_entity.id
_entity.type
_entity.pdbx_description
1 polymer ?
#
loop_
_entity_poly.entity_id
_entity_poly.type
_entity_poly.pdbx_seq_one_letter_code
_entity_poly.pdbx_strand_id
1 'polypeptide(L)'
;SRWRSVITHMEARYGDLGGLREFAREKGIELSEGDIRLAELAIFKKAYRLIKERNYPSKLLSCSLRVGPKVDGVLRLWHLEEKAGADIVVTCPPSFIDEVINFPAPENISFVKDRISRDISPDILDKLMRIPYFERAYAEDGYTREEYNSHPSLVKTAQQFSKATEDMVEFAGKCLEA
;
A
#
# COMPACT_ATOMS: atom_id res chain seq x y z
N SER A 1 10.95 13.89 18.32
CA SER A 1 10.69 12.45 18.51
C SER A 1 11.99 11.67 18.44
N ARG A 2 12.12 10.51 19.12
CA ARG A 2 13.35 9.67 19.17
C ARG A 2 13.15 8.30 18.47
N TRP A 3 12.27 8.23 17.46
CA TRP A 3 11.99 6.99 16.75
C TRP A 3 13.24 6.51 16.00
N ARG A 4 13.51 5.20 16.05
CA ARG A 4 14.76 4.60 15.51
C ARG A 4 14.53 3.63 14.37
N SER A 5 13.28 3.25 14.10
CA SER A 5 12.94 2.28 13.07
C SER A 5 11.59 2.58 12.42
N VAL A 6 11.43 2.02 11.22
CA VAL A 6 10.20 2.06 10.46
C VAL A 6 9.71 0.66 10.13
N ILE A 7 8.40 0.52 10.00
CA ILE A 7 7.74 -0.64 9.40
C ILE A 7 7.36 -0.24 7.98
N THR A 8 8.10 -0.77 6.99
CA THR A 8 7.91 -0.49 5.57
C THR A 8 6.63 -1.16 5.07
N HIS A 9 5.63 -0.37 4.72
CA HIS A 9 4.34 -0.83 4.23
C HIS A 9 4.19 -0.48 2.74
N MET A 10 4.45 -1.46 1.87
CA MET A 10 4.38 -1.32 0.41
C MET A 10 2.93 -1.45 -0.08
N GLU A 11 2.17 -0.34 -0.01
CA GLU A 11 0.71 -0.30 -0.20
C GLU A 11 0.29 -0.92 -1.54
N ALA A 12 0.75 -0.37 -2.67
CA ALA A 12 0.30 -0.84 -3.98
C ALA A 12 0.73 -2.27 -4.33
N ARG A 13 1.71 -2.84 -3.61
CA ARG A 13 2.08 -4.24 -3.85
C ARG A 13 1.00 -5.19 -3.34
N TYR A 14 0.21 -4.81 -2.34
CA TYR A 14 -0.88 -5.64 -1.88
C TYR A 14 -1.98 -5.75 -2.95
N GLY A 15 -2.44 -4.62 -3.48
CA GLY A 15 -3.52 -4.60 -4.48
C GLY A 15 -3.07 -5.01 -5.88
N ASP A 16 -1.99 -4.41 -6.39
CA ASP A 16 -1.53 -4.64 -7.78
C ASP A 16 -0.81 -5.99 -7.91
N LEU A 17 0.20 -6.21 -7.07
CA LEU A 17 1.08 -7.37 -7.20
C LEU A 17 0.50 -8.60 -6.50
N GLY A 18 -0.16 -8.40 -5.36
CA GLY A 18 -0.73 -9.45 -4.52
C GLY A 18 -1.94 -10.15 -5.14
N GLY A 19 -2.53 -9.59 -6.18
CA GLY A 19 -3.58 -10.23 -6.95
C GLY A 19 -4.98 -10.04 -6.39
N LEU A 20 -5.25 -8.90 -5.72
CA LEU A 20 -6.55 -8.63 -5.11
C LEU A 20 -7.69 -8.71 -6.13
N ARG A 21 -7.46 -8.26 -7.37
CA ARG A 21 -8.45 -8.35 -8.46
C ARG A 21 -8.77 -9.79 -8.81
N GLU A 22 -7.76 -10.65 -8.89
CA GLU A 22 -7.89 -12.07 -9.22
C GLU A 22 -8.73 -12.78 -8.16
N PHE A 23 -8.37 -12.62 -6.88
CA PHE A 23 -9.11 -13.21 -5.77
C PHE A 23 -10.56 -12.68 -5.67
N ALA A 24 -10.79 -11.42 -6.04
CA ALA A 24 -12.14 -10.88 -6.10
C ALA A 24 -12.97 -11.51 -7.21
N ARG A 25 -12.41 -11.66 -8.42
CA ARG A 25 -13.07 -12.32 -9.56
C ARG A 25 -13.46 -13.76 -9.25
N GLU A 26 -12.62 -14.51 -8.52
CA GLU A 26 -12.93 -15.87 -8.06
C GLU A 26 -14.18 -15.93 -7.17
N LYS A 27 -14.55 -14.82 -6.52
CA LYS A 27 -15.77 -14.67 -5.72
C LYS A 27 -16.91 -13.98 -6.48
N GLY A 28 -16.75 -13.73 -7.78
CA GLY A 28 -17.71 -12.99 -8.59
C GLY A 28 -17.83 -11.52 -8.19
N ILE A 29 -16.78 -10.95 -7.59
CA ILE A 29 -16.74 -9.55 -7.14
C ILE A 29 -15.86 -8.76 -8.09
N GLU A 30 -16.46 -7.80 -8.79
CA GLU A 30 -15.74 -6.82 -9.60
C GLU A 30 -15.20 -5.69 -8.71
N LEU A 31 -13.91 -5.41 -8.78
CA LEU A 31 -13.26 -4.33 -8.06
C LEU A 31 -12.87 -3.19 -9.00
N SER A 32 -13.34 -1.99 -8.68
CA SER A 32 -12.86 -0.77 -9.31
C SER A 32 -11.40 -0.48 -8.89
N GLU A 33 -10.74 0.43 -9.59
CA GLU A 33 -9.43 0.94 -9.13
C GLU A 33 -9.54 1.57 -7.73
N GLY A 34 -10.64 2.28 -7.46
CA GLY A 34 -10.89 2.88 -6.15
C GLY A 34 -11.07 1.86 -5.04
N ASP A 35 -11.75 0.73 -5.31
CA ASP A 35 -11.91 -0.33 -4.33
C ASP A 35 -10.54 -0.89 -3.88
N ILE A 36 -9.61 -1.01 -4.83
CA ILE A 36 -8.25 -1.50 -4.54
C ILE A 36 -7.47 -0.48 -3.72
N ARG A 37 -7.51 0.81 -4.10
CA ARG A 37 -6.87 1.86 -3.32
C ARG A 37 -7.42 1.90 -1.90
N LEU A 38 -8.74 1.76 -1.75
CA LEU A 38 -9.39 1.74 -0.44
C LEU A 38 -9.05 0.47 0.36
N ALA A 39 -8.87 -0.68 -0.29
CA ALA A 39 -8.40 -1.90 0.37
C ALA A 39 -7.00 -1.71 0.97
N GLU A 40 -6.06 -1.19 0.18
CA GLU A 40 -4.70 -0.89 0.64
C GLU A 40 -4.70 0.12 1.79
N LEU A 41 -5.49 1.19 1.67
CA LEU A 41 -5.64 2.20 2.71
C LEU A 41 -6.32 1.69 3.97
N ALA A 42 -7.28 0.76 3.87
CA ALA A 42 -7.95 0.16 5.02
C ALA A 42 -6.95 -0.60 5.89
N ILE A 43 -6.10 -1.42 5.26
CA ILE A 43 -5.03 -2.15 5.94
C ILE A 43 -4.03 -1.17 6.56
N PHE A 44 -3.59 -0.15 5.79
CA PHE A 44 -2.65 0.85 6.30
C PHE A 44 -3.20 1.62 7.51
N LYS A 45 -4.44 2.11 7.42
CA LYS A 45 -5.12 2.87 8.49
C LYS A 45 -5.28 2.01 9.75
N LYS A 46 -5.67 0.75 9.60
CA LYS A 46 -5.76 -0.19 10.72
C LYS A 46 -4.39 -0.43 11.36
N ALA A 47 -3.35 -0.67 10.56
CA ALA A 47 -1.99 -0.83 11.07
C ALA A 47 -1.50 0.43 11.81
N TYR A 48 -1.78 1.63 11.29
CA TYR A 48 -1.43 2.90 11.93
C TYR A 48 -2.10 3.05 13.29
N ARG A 49 -3.40 2.75 13.36
CA ARG A 49 -4.18 2.78 14.60
C ARG A 49 -3.60 1.82 15.64
N LEU A 50 -3.34 0.57 15.26
CA LEU A 50 -2.77 -0.44 16.14
C LEU A 50 -1.39 -0.03 16.68
N ILE A 51 -0.54 0.58 15.86
CA ILE A 51 0.78 1.08 16.28
C ILE A 51 0.66 2.17 17.34
N LYS A 52 -0.30 3.09 17.18
CA LYS A 52 -0.57 4.15 18.16
C LYS A 52 -1.15 3.59 19.45
N GLU A 53 -2.20 2.77 19.35
CA GLU A 53 -2.91 2.19 20.51
C GLU A 53 -2.00 1.30 21.36
N ARG A 54 -1.10 0.53 20.72
CA ARG A 54 -0.16 -0.37 21.41
C ARG A 54 1.17 0.29 21.75
N ASN A 55 1.31 1.59 21.47
CA ASN A 55 2.52 2.37 21.74
C ASN A 55 3.81 1.72 21.19
N TYR A 56 3.76 1.18 19.97
CA TYR A 56 4.96 0.61 19.36
C TYR A 56 5.98 1.71 19.04
N PRO A 57 7.29 1.46 19.23
CA PRO A 57 8.33 2.49 19.09
C PRO A 57 8.68 2.85 17.64
N SER A 58 8.06 2.19 16.67
CA SER A 58 8.30 2.34 15.22
C SER A 58 7.25 3.21 14.55
N LYS A 59 7.64 3.91 13.48
CA LYS A 59 6.69 4.56 12.57
C LYS A 59 6.33 3.66 11.40
N LEU A 60 5.15 3.84 10.81
CA LEU A 60 4.93 3.30 9.47
C LEU A 60 5.70 4.12 8.45
N LEU A 61 6.33 3.41 7.51
CA LEU A 61 6.84 4.00 6.28
C LEU A 61 5.88 3.61 5.16
N SER A 62 5.21 4.63 4.63
CA SER A 62 4.29 4.54 3.51
C SER A 62 5.07 4.59 2.21
N CYS A 63 4.98 3.52 1.42
CA CYS A 63 5.72 3.37 0.17
C CYS A 63 4.95 2.56 -0.87
N SER A 64 5.52 2.47 -2.08
CA SER A 64 4.83 1.92 -3.25
C SER A 64 3.50 2.63 -3.49
N LEU A 65 3.55 3.96 -3.61
CA LEU A 65 2.36 4.78 -3.79
C LEU A 65 1.87 4.75 -5.24
N ARG A 66 0.59 5.09 -5.43
CA ARG A 66 -0.03 5.30 -6.73
C ARG A 66 -0.72 6.66 -6.75
N VAL A 67 -0.62 7.33 -7.89
CA VAL A 67 -1.61 8.32 -8.29
C VAL A 67 -2.88 7.58 -8.68
N GLY A 68 -4.03 8.12 -8.29
CA GLY A 68 -5.33 7.50 -8.48
C GLY A 68 -6.10 7.26 -7.17
N PRO A 69 -7.33 6.77 -7.30
CA PRO A 69 -8.01 6.40 -8.56
C PRO A 69 -8.59 7.62 -9.29
N LYS A 70 -9.21 7.41 -10.45
CA LYS A 70 -10.18 8.36 -11.01
C LYS A 70 -11.57 8.12 -10.43
N VAL A 71 -12.20 9.16 -9.89
CA VAL A 71 -13.60 9.13 -9.41
C VAL A 71 -14.37 10.19 -10.16
N ASP A 72 -15.43 9.79 -10.85
CA ASP A 72 -16.28 10.67 -11.68
C ASP A 72 -15.46 11.51 -12.67
N GLY A 73 -14.43 10.91 -13.26
CA GLY A 73 -13.51 11.56 -14.20
C GLY A 73 -12.41 12.40 -13.56
N VAL A 74 -12.46 12.63 -12.25
CA VAL A 74 -11.48 13.41 -11.49
C VAL A 74 -10.39 12.49 -10.94
N LEU A 75 -9.13 12.76 -11.31
CA LEU A 75 -7.99 12.04 -10.77
C LEU A 75 -7.75 12.45 -9.31
N ARG A 76 -7.46 11.47 -8.46
CA ARG A 76 -7.21 11.66 -7.02
C ARG A 76 -5.81 11.22 -6.62
N LEU A 77 -5.40 11.61 -5.43
CA LEU A 77 -4.14 11.18 -4.83
C LEU A 77 -4.43 10.53 -3.48
N TRP A 78 -5.28 9.50 -3.48
CA TRP A 78 -5.80 8.91 -2.23
C TRP A 78 -4.70 8.37 -1.33
N HIS A 79 -3.63 7.82 -1.91
CA HIS A 79 -2.47 7.39 -1.15
C HIS A 79 -1.77 8.52 -0.39
N LEU A 80 -2.00 9.81 -0.65
CA LEU A 80 -1.55 10.88 0.24
C LEU A 80 -2.73 11.52 0.99
N GLU A 81 -3.83 11.82 0.28
CA GLU A 81 -4.99 12.49 0.83
C GLU A 81 -5.56 11.76 2.06
N GLU A 82 -5.74 10.44 1.98
CA GLU A 82 -6.36 9.62 3.03
C GLU A 82 -5.49 9.43 4.28
N LYS A 83 -4.22 9.80 4.19
CA LYS A 83 -3.24 9.72 5.29
C LYS A 83 -2.91 11.09 5.89
N ALA A 84 -3.63 12.15 5.50
CA ALA A 84 -3.45 13.47 6.08
C ALA A 84 -3.61 13.44 7.62
N GLY A 85 -2.65 14.02 8.33
CA GLY A 85 -2.57 14.01 9.80
C GLY A 85 -1.83 12.81 10.41
N ALA A 86 -1.34 11.86 9.59
CA ALA A 86 -0.61 10.70 10.08
C ALA A 86 0.83 11.04 10.52
N ASP A 87 1.25 10.49 11.66
CA ASP A 87 2.65 10.51 12.11
C ASP A 87 3.43 9.35 11.48
N ILE A 88 3.75 9.49 10.18
CA ILE A 88 4.37 8.46 9.35
C ILE A 88 5.58 9.02 8.58
N VAL A 89 6.37 8.13 7.99
CA VAL A 89 7.36 8.48 6.97
C VAL A 89 6.75 8.14 5.61
N VAL A 90 6.99 8.98 4.60
CA VAL A 90 6.55 8.71 3.23
C VAL A 90 7.79 8.69 2.34
N THR A 91 7.98 7.60 1.60
CA THR A 91 9.03 7.53 0.58
C THR A 91 8.42 7.74 -0.79
N CYS A 92 8.85 8.81 -1.45
CA CYS A 92 8.43 9.17 -2.79
C CYS A 92 9.60 8.96 -3.76
N PRO A 93 9.57 7.95 -4.65
CA PRO A 93 10.59 7.83 -5.69
C PRO A 93 10.49 9.02 -6.67
N PRO A 94 11.56 9.37 -7.40
CA PRO A 94 11.54 10.51 -8.33
C PRO A 94 10.39 10.48 -9.33
N SER A 95 10.01 9.31 -9.86
CA SER A 95 8.87 9.18 -10.77
C SER A 95 7.54 9.58 -10.13
N PHE A 96 7.29 9.17 -8.89
CA PHE A 96 6.08 9.56 -8.17
C PHE A 96 6.09 11.06 -7.83
N ILE A 97 7.26 11.62 -7.49
CA ILE A 97 7.38 13.07 -7.27
C ILE A 97 7.02 13.82 -8.56
N ASP A 98 7.52 13.37 -9.70
CA ASP A 98 7.20 13.95 -11.01
C ASP A 98 5.69 13.88 -11.32
N GLU A 99 5.04 12.73 -11.09
CA GLU A 99 3.59 12.58 -11.24
C GLU A 99 2.80 13.53 -10.33
N VAL A 100 3.28 13.78 -9.11
CA VAL A 100 2.63 14.71 -8.16
C VAL A 100 2.87 16.17 -8.54
N ILE A 101 4.07 16.53 -9.00
CA ILE A 101 4.36 17.89 -9.49
C ILE A 101 3.51 18.22 -10.71
N ASN A 102 3.33 17.25 -11.61
CA ASN A 102 2.59 17.40 -12.86
C ASN A 102 1.12 16.94 -12.75
N PHE A 103 0.59 16.86 -11.53
CA PHE A 103 -0.76 16.33 -11.30
C PHE A 103 -1.82 17.17 -12.04
N PRO A 104 -2.66 16.58 -12.91
CA PRO A 104 -3.66 17.33 -13.65
C PRO A 104 -4.78 17.78 -12.68
N ALA A 105 -4.92 19.09 -12.52
CA ALA A 105 -5.83 19.76 -11.58
C ALA A 105 -5.46 19.53 -10.09
N PRO A 106 -4.33 20.10 -9.62
CA PRO A 106 -3.87 19.98 -8.24
C PRO A 106 -4.88 20.53 -7.21
N GLU A 107 -5.77 21.44 -7.62
CA GLU A 107 -6.89 21.94 -6.82
C GLU A 107 -7.88 20.84 -6.38
N ASN A 108 -7.89 19.69 -7.05
CA ASN A 108 -8.71 18.53 -6.67
C ASN A 108 -8.08 17.69 -5.56
N ILE A 109 -6.82 17.94 -5.20
CA ILE A 109 -6.15 17.29 -4.08
C ILE A 109 -6.58 18.00 -2.79
N SER A 110 -7.19 17.25 -1.87
CA SER A 110 -7.69 17.79 -0.60
C SER A 110 -7.12 17.04 0.61
N PHE A 111 -6.22 17.72 1.33
CA PHE A 111 -5.69 17.26 2.60
C PHE A 111 -6.58 17.71 3.75
N VAL A 112 -7.54 16.86 4.12
CA VAL A 112 -8.41 17.11 5.28
C VAL A 112 -7.68 16.70 6.55
N LYS A 113 -7.65 17.57 7.56
CA LYS A 113 -7.00 17.28 8.85
C LYS A 113 -7.54 15.98 9.47
N ASP A 114 -6.63 15.18 10.02
CA ASP A 114 -6.91 13.92 10.73
C ASP A 114 -7.67 12.88 9.89
N ARG A 115 -7.60 12.98 8.55
CA ARG A 115 -8.23 12.02 7.64
C ARG A 115 -7.69 10.61 7.84
N ILE A 116 -6.45 10.46 8.31
CA ILE A 116 -5.88 9.16 8.69
C ILE A 116 -6.77 8.38 9.67
N SER A 117 -7.45 9.06 10.60
CA SER A 117 -8.28 8.44 11.64
C SER A 117 -9.69 8.08 11.18
N ARG A 118 -10.08 8.47 9.96
CA ARG A 118 -11.38 8.10 9.38
C ARG A 118 -11.28 6.72 8.76
N ASP A 119 -12.20 5.84 9.13
CA ASP A 119 -12.36 4.55 8.46
C ASP A 119 -12.79 4.74 7.00
N ILE A 120 -12.50 3.75 6.16
CA ILE A 120 -13.02 3.71 4.79
C ILE A 120 -14.54 3.50 4.81
N SER A 121 -15.20 3.72 3.67
CA SER A 121 -16.65 3.51 3.54
C SER A 121 -17.06 2.11 4.02
N PRO A 122 -18.05 1.97 4.92
CA PRO A 122 -18.56 0.67 5.38
C PRO A 122 -18.99 -0.25 4.23
N ASP A 123 -19.68 0.28 3.21
CA ASP A 123 -20.14 -0.52 2.07
C ASP A 123 -18.97 -1.13 1.28
N ILE A 124 -17.87 -0.37 1.16
CA ILE A 124 -16.65 -0.85 0.50
C ILE A 124 -15.94 -1.88 1.39
N LEU A 125 -15.86 -1.63 2.70
CA LEU A 125 -15.27 -2.58 3.63
C LEU A 125 -16.04 -3.91 3.60
N ASP A 126 -17.38 -3.88 3.69
CA ASP A 126 -18.23 -5.07 3.64
C ASP A 126 -18.06 -5.84 2.32
N LYS A 127 -17.98 -5.11 1.19
CA LYS A 127 -17.66 -5.69 -0.11
C LYS A 127 -16.30 -6.40 -0.09
N LEU A 128 -15.26 -5.76 0.43
CA LEU A 128 -13.90 -6.30 0.47
C LEU A 128 -13.78 -7.49 1.43
N MET A 129 -14.48 -7.48 2.57
CA MET A 129 -14.50 -8.57 3.56
C MET A 129 -15.10 -9.88 3.00
N ARG A 130 -15.83 -9.83 1.88
CA ARG A 130 -16.29 -11.04 1.16
C ARG A 130 -15.16 -11.74 0.37
N ILE A 131 -14.00 -11.11 0.24
CA ILE A 131 -12.82 -11.65 -0.44
C ILE A 131 -11.89 -12.24 0.61
N PRO A 132 -11.73 -13.57 0.73
CA PRO A 132 -10.92 -14.18 1.79
C PRO A 132 -9.49 -13.68 1.85
N TYR A 133 -8.89 -13.36 0.70
CA TYR A 133 -7.56 -12.76 0.63
C TYR A 133 -7.48 -11.42 1.39
N PHE A 134 -8.52 -10.58 1.26
CA PHE A 134 -8.60 -9.31 1.98
C PHE A 134 -9.04 -9.46 3.43
N GLU A 135 -10.03 -10.28 3.69
CA GLU A 135 -10.51 -10.56 5.05
C GLU A 135 -9.34 -10.98 5.96
N ARG A 136 -8.55 -11.95 5.52
CA ARG A 136 -7.35 -12.41 6.24
C ARG A 136 -6.27 -11.34 6.37
N ALA A 137 -6.07 -10.52 5.35
CA ALA A 137 -5.08 -9.43 5.39
C ALA A 137 -5.51 -8.28 6.33
N TYR A 138 -6.82 -8.09 6.49
CA TYR A 138 -7.38 -7.08 7.38
C TYR A 138 -7.47 -7.58 8.82
N ALA A 139 -7.75 -8.87 9.05
CA ALA A 139 -7.76 -9.49 10.38
C ALA A 139 -6.37 -9.44 11.05
N GLU A 140 -6.33 -9.27 12.38
CA GLU A 140 -5.05 -9.19 13.10
C GLU A 140 -4.36 -10.55 13.25
N ASP A 141 -5.15 -11.62 13.23
CA ASP A 141 -4.78 -13.02 13.34
C ASP A 141 -5.05 -13.80 12.05
N GLY A 142 -5.31 -13.12 10.93
CA GLY A 142 -5.71 -13.76 9.68
C GLY A 142 -4.61 -14.59 9.00
N TYR A 143 -3.34 -14.39 9.37
CA TYR A 143 -2.22 -15.22 8.93
C TYR A 143 -1.32 -15.57 10.12
N THR A 144 -0.96 -16.85 10.26
CA THR A 144 0.17 -17.21 11.12
C THR A 144 1.49 -16.76 10.48
N ARG A 145 2.58 -16.84 11.26
CA ARG A 145 3.94 -16.55 10.76
C ARG A 145 4.30 -17.45 9.58
N GLU A 146 3.94 -18.72 9.65
CA GLU A 146 4.24 -19.73 8.64
C GLU A 146 3.44 -19.47 7.37
N GLU A 147 2.14 -19.16 7.50
CA GLU A 147 1.29 -18.84 6.36
C GLU A 147 1.72 -17.55 5.66
N TYR A 148 2.18 -16.54 6.42
CA TYR A 148 2.63 -15.28 5.87
C TYR A 148 3.78 -15.43 4.88
N ASN A 149 4.66 -16.43 5.07
CA ASN A 149 5.76 -16.71 4.12
C ASN A 149 5.28 -17.10 2.72
N SER A 150 4.04 -17.57 2.60
CA SER A 150 3.38 -17.92 1.34
C SER A 150 2.51 -16.80 0.77
N HIS A 151 2.42 -15.65 1.45
CA HIS A 151 1.55 -14.57 1.03
C HIS A 151 1.92 -14.09 -0.40
N PRO A 152 0.98 -14.04 -1.35
CA PRO A 152 1.28 -13.75 -2.75
C PRO A 152 2.09 -12.48 -3.00
N SER A 153 1.73 -11.37 -2.33
CA SER A 153 2.48 -10.11 -2.46
C SER A 153 3.90 -10.21 -1.88
N LEU A 154 4.12 -11.00 -0.83
CA LEU A 154 5.44 -11.21 -0.22
C LEU A 154 6.32 -12.03 -1.15
N VAL A 155 5.83 -13.16 -1.64
CA VAL A 155 6.56 -14.06 -2.53
C VAL A 155 6.98 -13.35 -3.81
N LYS A 156 6.05 -12.66 -4.48
CA LYS A 156 6.35 -11.88 -5.68
C LYS A 156 7.32 -10.73 -5.41
N THR A 157 7.25 -10.12 -4.23
CA THR A 157 8.21 -9.08 -3.82
C THR A 157 9.60 -9.65 -3.62
N ALA A 158 9.72 -10.77 -2.92
CA ALA A 158 10.99 -11.46 -2.73
C ALA A 158 11.61 -11.83 -4.07
N GLN A 159 10.84 -12.39 -5.00
CA GLN A 159 11.31 -12.71 -6.36
C GLN A 159 11.86 -11.48 -7.11
N GLN A 160 11.15 -10.35 -7.06
CA GLN A 160 11.62 -9.12 -7.70
C GLN A 160 12.90 -8.57 -7.06
N PHE A 161 13.00 -8.61 -5.72
CA PHE A 161 14.19 -8.16 -5.02
C PHE A 161 15.38 -9.08 -5.28
N SER A 162 15.17 -10.41 -5.29
CA SER A 162 16.20 -11.39 -5.65
C SER A 162 16.70 -11.14 -7.07
N LYS A 163 15.79 -10.99 -8.04
CA LYS A 163 16.17 -10.74 -9.44
C LYS A 163 16.97 -9.43 -9.59
N ALA A 164 16.51 -8.34 -8.98
CA ALA A 164 17.25 -7.07 -8.99
C ALA A 164 18.65 -7.19 -8.35
N THR A 165 18.79 -8.03 -7.32
CA THR A 165 20.10 -8.29 -6.69
C THR A 165 21.03 -9.06 -7.63
N GLU A 166 20.52 -10.10 -8.30
CA GLU A 166 21.27 -10.85 -9.31
C GLU A 166 21.73 -9.96 -10.46
N ASP A 167 20.83 -9.13 -11.00
CA ASP A 167 21.13 -8.22 -12.09
C ASP A 167 22.23 -7.20 -11.72
N MET A 168 22.21 -6.69 -10.48
CA MET A 168 23.25 -5.81 -9.95
C MET A 168 24.61 -6.53 -9.85
N VAL A 169 24.62 -7.78 -9.35
CA VAL A 169 25.85 -8.57 -9.22
C VAL A 169 26.44 -8.88 -10.61
N GLU A 170 25.60 -9.26 -11.57
CA GLU A 170 26.01 -9.50 -12.96
C GLU A 170 26.60 -8.24 -13.59
N PHE A 171 25.97 -7.08 -13.38
CA PHE A 171 26.49 -5.80 -13.85
C PHE A 171 27.86 -5.48 -13.25
N ALA A 172 28.00 -5.62 -11.93
CA ALA A 172 29.28 -5.38 -11.25
C ALA A 172 30.38 -6.32 -11.77
N GLY A 173 30.05 -7.59 -12.04
CA GLY A 173 30.96 -8.55 -12.67
C GLY A 173 31.46 -8.06 -14.03
N LYS A 174 30.57 -7.62 -14.92
CA LYS A 174 30.92 -7.09 -16.26
C LYS A 174 31.83 -5.86 -16.18
N CYS A 175 31.68 -5.02 -15.16
CA CYS A 175 32.55 -3.86 -14.96
C CYS A 175 33.98 -4.21 -14.53
N LEU A 176 34.20 -5.40 -13.95
CA LEU A 176 35.54 -5.85 -13.55
C LEU A 176 36.29 -6.57 -14.68
N GLU A 177 35.57 -7.05 -15.69
CA GLU A 177 36.15 -7.73 -16.87
C GLU A 177 36.57 -6.76 -17.99
N ALA A 178 36.13 -5.50 -17.93
CA ALA A 178 36.44 -4.43 -18.89
C ALA A 178 37.69 -3.63 -18.47
#